data_AF-A0A940EUR2-F1
#
_entry.id   AF-A0A940EUR2-F1
#
_cell.length_a   1.000
_cell.length_b   1.000
_cell.length_c   1.000
_cell.angle_alpha   90.00
_cell.angle_beta   90.00
_cell.angle_gamma   90.00
#
_symmetry.space_group_name_H-M   'P 1'
#
loop_
_entity.id
_entity.type
_entity.pdbx_description
1 polymer ?
#
loop_
_entity_poly.entity_id
_entity_poly.type
_entity_poly.pdbx_seq_one_letter_code
_entity_poly.pdbx_strand_id
1 'polypeptide(L)'
;MQFHLPAATHSYLERAAESLREAMVSTDVPQRYALAHVAALRATAALLAARAQPIAVARRRQKNAWVLLTEVAPELGEWAAFFSAGAAKRAAAEAGSQRAVTACEADDLVRDVDRYLALVESSLGLTSHDPFASTVIEAPARATG
;
A
#
# COMPACT_ATOMS: atom_id res chain seq x y z
N MET A 1 -5.43 25.16 11.40
CA MET A 1 -6.58 24.24 11.34
C MET A 1 -6.11 22.87 11.80
N GLN A 2 -6.65 22.33 12.90
CA GLN A 2 -6.29 20.99 13.40
C GLN A 2 -7.11 19.94 12.67
N PHE A 3 -6.46 19.21 11.75
CA PHE A 3 -7.02 17.99 11.19
C PHE A 3 -6.93 16.90 12.27
N HIS A 4 -7.96 16.76 13.10
CA HIS A 4 -8.06 15.65 14.04
C HIS A 4 -8.44 14.37 13.27
N LEU A 5 -7.43 13.71 12.72
CA LEU A 5 -7.59 12.34 12.24
C LEU A 5 -7.86 11.41 13.43
N PRO A 6 -8.71 10.39 13.26
CA PRO A 6 -8.88 9.35 14.26
C PRO A 6 -7.52 8.74 14.65
N ALA A 7 -7.29 8.48 15.94
CA ALA A 7 -6.04 7.87 16.42
C ALA A 7 -5.71 6.56 15.67
N ALA A 8 -6.74 5.80 15.26
CA ALA A 8 -6.58 4.61 14.45
C ALA A 8 -5.93 4.90 13.08
N THR A 9 -6.32 5.98 12.40
CA THR A 9 -5.70 6.39 11.13
C THR A 9 -4.22 6.67 11.31
N HIS A 10 -3.86 7.44 12.35
CA HIS A 10 -2.46 7.74 12.65
C HIS A 10 -1.65 6.48 12.93
N SER A 11 -2.15 5.59 13.80
CA SER A 11 -1.48 4.32 14.09
C SER A 11 -1.32 3.42 12.86
N TYR A 12 -2.24 3.45 11.90
CA TYR A 12 -2.09 2.70 10.65
C TYR A 12 -1.03 3.29 9.72
N LEU A 13 -0.92 4.62 9.62
CA LEU A 13 0.13 5.29 8.85
C LEU A 13 1.52 5.04 9.44
N GLU A 14 1.67 5.18 10.76
CA GLU A 14 2.93 4.90 11.45
C GLU A 14 3.40 3.46 11.20
N ARG A 15 2.49 2.50 11.31
CA ARG A 15 2.77 1.09 11.03
C ARG A 15 3.00 0.80 9.54
N ALA A 16 2.43 1.59 8.64
CA ALA A 16 2.71 1.47 7.21
C ALA A 16 4.14 1.93 6.92
N ALA A 17 4.53 3.10 7.42
CA ALA A 17 5.88 3.64 7.28
C ALA A 17 6.95 2.75 7.93
N GLU A 18 6.66 2.14 9.09
CA GLU A 18 7.55 1.17 9.73
C GLU A 18 7.82 -0.04 8.84
N SER A 19 6.77 -0.69 8.31
CA SER A 19 6.95 -1.83 7.41
C SER A 19 7.58 -1.47 6.08
N LEU A 20 7.39 -0.24 5.59
CA LEU A 20 8.09 0.23 4.39
C LEU A 20 9.60 0.36 4.66
N ARG A 21 9.99 1.00 5.78
CA ARG A 21 11.40 1.07 6.18
C ARG A 21 12.02 -0.31 6.36
N GLU A 22 11.27 -1.22 6.99
CA GLU A 22 11.70 -2.61 7.17
C GLU A 22 11.90 -3.32 5.82
N ALA A 23 11.01 -3.10 4.84
CA ALA A 23 11.17 -3.61 3.48
C ALA A 23 12.45 -3.06 2.83
N MET A 24 12.70 -1.75 2.95
CA MET A 24 13.86 -1.09 2.35
C MET A 24 15.20 -1.62 2.87
N VAL A 25 15.27 -2.01 4.15
CA VAL A 25 16.49 -2.56 4.75
C VAL A 25 16.61 -4.09 4.64
N SER A 26 15.52 -4.78 4.27
CA SER A 26 15.51 -6.23 4.11
C SER A 26 16.34 -6.66 2.90
N THR A 27 17.32 -7.54 3.13
CA THR A 27 18.14 -8.16 2.07
C THR A 27 17.48 -9.37 1.42
N ASP A 28 16.45 -9.94 2.05
CA ASP A 28 15.70 -11.06 1.51
C ASP A 28 14.56 -10.57 0.60
N VAL A 29 14.56 -11.04 -0.65
CA VAL A 29 13.64 -10.61 -1.73
C VAL A 29 12.17 -10.94 -1.42
N PRO A 30 11.79 -12.19 -1.06
CA PRO A 30 10.42 -12.51 -0.70
C PRO A 30 9.96 -11.76 0.56
N GLN A 31 10.82 -11.59 1.57
CA GLN A 31 10.48 -10.78 2.75
C GLN A 31 10.27 -9.30 2.39
N ARG A 32 11.13 -8.71 1.55
CA ARG A 32 10.97 -7.32 1.05
C ARG A 32 9.62 -7.12 0.36
N TYR A 33 9.27 -8.02 -0.55
CA TYR A 33 8.00 -7.98 -1.27
C TYR A 33 6.79 -8.14 -0.32
N ALA A 34 6.89 -9.05 0.65
CA ALA A 34 5.84 -9.27 1.64
C ALA A 34 5.61 -8.04 2.53
N LEU A 35 6.68 -7.40 3.01
CA LEU A 35 6.67 -6.21 3.85
C LEU A 35 6.12 -4.98 3.11
N ALA A 36 6.56 -4.76 1.86
CA ALA A 36 6.05 -3.67 1.02
C ALA A 36 4.52 -3.74 0.88
N HIS A 37 3.99 -4.92 0.58
CA HIS A 37 2.54 -5.08 0.42
C HIS A 37 1.77 -5.01 1.75
N VAL A 38 2.40 -5.36 2.88
CA VAL A 38 1.82 -5.10 4.21
C VAL A 38 1.74 -3.60 4.50
N ALA A 39 2.75 -2.82 4.11
CA ALA A 39 2.71 -1.37 4.21
C ALA A 39 1.56 -0.78 3.37
N ALA A 40 1.37 -1.26 2.13
CA ALA A 40 0.25 -0.86 1.27
C ALA A 40 -1.12 -1.14 1.91
N LEU A 41 -1.32 -2.34 2.47
CA LEU A 41 -2.57 -2.71 3.15
C LEU A 41 -2.85 -1.83 4.37
N ARG A 42 -1.82 -1.46 5.12
CA ARG A 42 -1.95 -0.57 6.29
C ARG A 42 -2.27 0.86 5.87
N ALA A 43 -1.67 1.37 4.80
CA ALA A 43 -2.00 2.68 4.23
C ALA A 43 -3.47 2.72 3.77
N THR A 44 -3.94 1.69 3.06
CA THR A 44 -5.37 1.55 2.69
C THR A 44 -6.27 1.48 3.92
N ALA A 45 -5.87 0.75 4.97
CA ALA A 45 -6.62 0.69 6.22
C ALA A 45 -6.68 2.05 6.93
N ALA A 46 -5.61 2.86 6.87
CA ALA A 46 -5.60 4.22 7.41
C ALA A 46 -6.61 5.11 6.69
N LEU A 47 -6.60 5.08 5.35
CA LEU A 47 -7.54 5.83 4.52
C LEU A 47 -8.98 5.41 4.79
N LEU A 48 -9.23 4.10 4.83
CA LEU A 48 -10.54 3.55 5.20
C LEU A 48 -10.93 3.99 6.61
N ALA A 49 -10.04 3.96 7.61
CA ALA A 49 -10.36 4.41 8.96
C ALA A 49 -10.66 5.92 9.05
N ALA A 50 -10.09 6.73 8.15
CA ALA A 50 -10.35 8.17 8.08
C ALA A 50 -11.64 8.51 7.33
N ARG A 51 -11.93 7.80 6.23
CA ARG A 51 -13.09 8.06 5.35
C ARG A 51 -14.32 7.24 5.72
N ALA A 52 -14.16 6.00 6.17
CA ALA A 52 -15.23 5.18 6.70
C ALA A 52 -15.40 5.49 8.19
N GLN A 53 -16.52 6.15 8.52
CA GLN A 53 -17.03 6.26 9.89
C GLN A 53 -17.07 4.88 10.59
N PRO A 54 -17.09 4.83 11.95
CA PRO A 54 -16.69 3.67 12.73
C PRO A 54 -17.66 2.48 12.57
N ILE A 55 -17.51 1.74 11.49
CA ILE A 55 -18.05 0.39 11.33
C ILE A 55 -16.84 -0.51 11.33
N ALA A 56 -16.56 -1.05 12.52
CA ALA A 56 -15.53 -2.00 12.85
C ALA A 56 -15.07 -2.86 11.66
N VAL A 57 -13.97 -2.46 11.01
CA VAL A 57 -13.28 -3.26 9.99
C VAL A 57 -12.41 -4.32 10.66
N ALA A 58 -12.99 -5.05 11.62
CA ALA A 58 -12.40 -6.24 12.18
C ALA A 58 -12.84 -7.42 11.31
N ARG A 59 -11.90 -8.01 10.55
CA ARG A 59 -11.99 -9.39 10.00
C ARG A 59 -12.73 -9.61 8.66
N ARG A 60 -12.65 -8.72 7.65
CA ARG A 60 -13.05 -9.02 6.23
C ARG A 60 -11.86 -9.39 5.32
N ARG A 61 -10.99 -10.25 5.85
CA ARG A 61 -9.54 -10.34 5.61
C ARG A 61 -9.01 -10.55 4.18
N GLN A 62 -9.77 -10.88 3.13
CA GLN A 62 -9.13 -11.25 1.85
C GLN A 62 -9.77 -10.79 0.53
N LYS A 63 -10.98 -10.20 0.50
CA LYS A 63 -11.60 -9.79 -0.79
C LYS A 63 -12.10 -8.34 -0.90
N ASN A 64 -12.13 -7.56 0.17
CA ASN A 64 -12.90 -6.30 0.17
C ASN A 64 -12.11 -5.01 0.37
N ALA A 65 -10.82 -5.04 0.77
CA ALA A 65 -10.10 -3.79 1.06
C ALA A 65 -9.87 -2.92 -0.20
N TRP A 66 -9.43 -3.54 -1.29
CA TRP A 66 -9.22 -2.87 -2.57
C TRP A 66 -10.54 -2.46 -3.26
N VAL A 67 -11.59 -3.26 -3.10
CA VAL A 67 -12.94 -2.94 -3.58
C VAL A 67 -13.51 -1.74 -2.82
N LEU A 68 -13.42 -1.74 -1.48
CA LEU A 68 -13.82 -0.61 -0.66
C LEU A 68 -13.00 0.64 -0.97
N LEU A 69 -11.71 0.49 -1.28
CA LEU A 69 -10.87 1.61 -1.71
C LEU A 69 -11.44 2.29 -2.96
N THR A 70 -11.84 1.52 -3.98
CA THR A 70 -12.47 2.09 -5.20
C THR A 70 -13.78 2.83 -4.92
N GLU A 71 -14.50 2.47 -3.86
CA GLU A 71 -15.74 3.14 -3.45
C GLU A 71 -15.47 4.43 -2.65
N VAL A 72 -14.51 4.42 -1.73
CA VAL A 72 -14.24 5.57 -0.84
C VAL A 72 -13.24 6.59 -1.41
N ALA A 73 -12.38 6.16 -2.33
CA ALA A 73 -11.34 6.94 -2.97
C ALA A 73 -11.16 6.46 -4.41
N PRO A 74 -12.12 6.76 -5.31
CA PRO A 74 -12.01 6.36 -6.72
C PRO A 74 -10.75 6.91 -7.39
N GLU A 75 -10.19 8.02 -6.91
CA GLU A 75 -8.90 8.57 -7.33
C GLU A 75 -7.71 7.63 -7.06
N LEU A 76 -7.87 6.66 -6.16
CA LEU A 76 -6.88 5.60 -5.89
C LEU A 76 -7.29 4.25 -6.48
N GLY A 77 -8.32 4.21 -7.33
CA GLY A 77 -8.83 2.97 -7.90
C GLY A 77 -7.83 2.25 -8.81
N GLU A 78 -6.99 3.00 -9.52
CA GLU A 78 -5.87 2.46 -10.32
C GLU A 78 -4.87 1.68 -9.47
N TRP A 79 -4.55 2.20 -8.28
CA TRP A 79 -3.69 1.54 -7.30
C TRP A 79 -4.34 0.28 -6.74
N ALA A 80 -5.65 0.33 -6.46
CA ALA A 80 -6.41 -0.82 -6.00
C ALA A 80 -6.36 -1.99 -7.01
N ALA A 81 -6.55 -1.69 -8.29
CA ALA A 81 -6.48 -2.67 -9.37
C ALA A 81 -5.06 -3.25 -9.51
N PHE A 82 -4.03 -2.40 -9.46
CA PHE A 82 -2.63 -2.81 -9.52
C PHE A 82 -2.26 -3.79 -8.39
N PHE A 83 -2.58 -3.45 -7.13
CA PHE A 83 -2.27 -4.32 -5.98
C PHE A 83 -3.09 -5.61 -5.97
N SER A 84 -4.35 -5.56 -6.44
CA SER A 84 -5.20 -6.75 -6.59
C SER A 84 -4.63 -7.73 -7.62
N ALA A 85 -4.17 -7.22 -8.78
CA ALA A 85 -3.50 -8.03 -9.80
C ALA A 85 -2.19 -8.65 -9.29
N GLY A 86 -1.47 -7.96 -8.40
CA GLY A 86 -0.24 -8.46 -7.77
C GLY A 86 -0.45 -9.47 -6.63
N ALA A 87 -1.66 -9.61 -6.09
CA ALA A 87 -1.95 -10.45 -4.92
C ALA A 87 -1.81 -11.96 -5.21
N ALA A 88 -2.17 -12.40 -6.42
CA ALA A 88 -1.98 -13.80 -6.83
C ALA A 88 -0.48 -14.17 -6.92
N LYS A 89 0.35 -13.23 -7.40
CA LYS A 89 1.81 -13.39 -7.48
C LYS A 89 2.45 -13.43 -6.08
N ARG A 90 1.95 -12.62 -5.13
CA ARG A 90 2.31 -12.71 -3.71
C ARG A 90 2.01 -14.09 -3.14
N ALA A 91 0.81 -14.61 -3.34
CA ALA A 91 0.41 -15.91 -2.81
C ALA A 91 1.32 -17.04 -3.33
N ALA A 92 1.75 -16.96 -4.60
CA ALA A 92 2.72 -17.88 -5.17
C ALA A 92 4.14 -17.71 -4.57
N ALA A 93 4.56 -16.47 -4.29
CA ALA A 93 5.85 -16.17 -3.67
C ALA A 93 5.90 -16.66 -2.20
N GLU A 94 4.85 -16.43 -1.41
CA GLU A 94 4.74 -16.91 -0.02
C GLU A 94 4.67 -18.44 0.06
N ALA A 95 4.10 -19.10 -0.95
CA ALA A 95 4.07 -20.55 -1.05
C ALA A 95 5.46 -21.19 -1.31
N GLY A 96 6.55 -20.41 -1.27
CA GLY A 96 7.92 -20.90 -1.35
C GLY A 96 8.52 -20.88 -2.76
N SER A 97 7.84 -20.29 -3.74
CA SER A 97 8.41 -20.08 -5.06
C SER A 97 9.38 -18.90 -5.03
N GLN A 98 10.64 -19.14 -4.64
CA GLN A 98 11.72 -18.14 -4.65
C GLN A 98 11.99 -17.53 -6.04
N ARG A 99 11.49 -18.16 -7.12
CA ARG A 99 11.54 -17.64 -8.50
C ARG A 99 10.32 -16.82 -8.91
N ALA A 100 9.29 -16.69 -8.08
CA ALA A 100 8.07 -15.99 -8.44
C ALA A 100 8.21 -14.46 -8.39
N VAL A 101 9.19 -13.94 -7.65
CA VAL A 101 9.46 -12.51 -7.52
C VAL A 101 10.97 -12.29 -7.60
N THR A 102 11.38 -11.39 -8.50
CA THR A 102 12.77 -10.97 -8.64
C THR A 102 13.10 -9.80 -7.72
N ALA A 103 14.40 -9.56 -7.46
CA ALA A 103 14.84 -8.40 -6.67
C ALA A 103 14.35 -7.07 -7.28
N CYS A 104 14.40 -6.94 -8.62
CA CYS A 104 13.88 -5.76 -9.32
C CYS A 104 12.40 -5.53 -9.03
N GLU A 105 11.57 -6.58 -9.12
CA GLU A 105 10.14 -6.47 -8.82
C GLU A 105 9.86 -6.12 -7.36
N ALA A 106 10.69 -6.61 -6.43
CA ALA A 106 10.59 -6.24 -5.02
C ALA A 106 10.98 -4.77 -4.80
N ASP A 107 12.03 -4.28 -5.47
CA ASP A 107 12.46 -2.89 -5.38
C ASP A 107 11.45 -1.93 -6.05
N ASP A 108 10.87 -2.34 -7.18
CA ASP A 108 9.81 -1.59 -7.86
C ASP A 108 8.55 -1.54 -7.00
N LEU A 109 8.16 -2.66 -6.38
CA LEU A 109 7.04 -2.66 -5.45
C LEU A 109 7.29 -1.74 -4.25
N VAL A 110 8.52 -1.70 -3.70
CA VAL A 110 8.86 -0.79 -2.60
C VAL A 110 8.68 0.67 -3.03
N ARG A 111 9.13 1.04 -4.23
CA ARG A 111 8.94 2.40 -4.79
C ARG A 111 7.47 2.73 -5.03
N ASP A 112 6.70 1.78 -5.57
CA ASP A 112 5.27 1.93 -5.82
C ASP A 112 4.48 2.13 -4.52
N VAL A 113 4.83 1.38 -3.47
CA VAL A 113 4.18 1.49 -2.15
C VAL A 113 4.53 2.80 -1.46
N ASP A 114 5.78 3.25 -1.55
CA ASP A 114 6.20 4.56 -1.06
C ASP A 114 5.39 5.70 -1.70
N ARG A 115 5.25 5.68 -3.03
CA ARG A 115 4.40 6.62 -3.77
C ARG A 115 2.94 6.55 -3.34
N TYR A 116 2.39 5.34 -3.20
CA TYR A 116 1.02 5.13 -2.76
C TYR A 116 0.79 5.71 -1.34
N LEU A 117 1.76 5.53 -0.42
CA LEU A 117 1.68 6.09 0.93
C LEU A 117 1.63 7.62 0.90
N ALA A 118 2.51 8.27 0.11
CA ALA A 118 2.49 9.72 -0.06
C ALA A 118 1.15 10.23 -0.64
N LEU A 119 0.53 9.48 -1.56
CA LEU A 119 -0.80 9.80 -2.10
C LEU A 119 -1.89 9.66 -1.05
N VAL A 120 -1.84 8.62 -0.22
CA VAL A 120 -2.78 8.44 0.90
C VAL A 120 -2.65 9.60 1.88
N GLU A 121 -1.43 9.99 2.27
CA GLU A 121 -1.18 11.16 3.13
C GLU A 121 -1.72 12.45 2.52
N SER A 122 -1.45 12.69 1.24
CA SER A 122 -1.98 13.83 0.48
C SER A 122 -3.52 13.85 0.50
N SER A 123 -4.15 12.70 0.28
CA SER A 123 -5.61 12.54 0.23
C SER A 123 -6.30 12.73 1.59
N LEU A 124 -5.54 12.58 2.67
CA LEU A 124 -5.96 12.81 4.05
C LEU A 124 -5.71 14.26 4.52
N GLY A 125 -5.14 15.10 3.66
CA GLY A 125 -4.74 16.47 3.99
C GLY A 125 -3.52 16.54 4.92
N LEU A 126 -2.72 15.46 4.98
CA LEU A 126 -1.47 15.43 5.72
C LEU A 126 -0.31 15.97 4.87
N THR A 127 0.76 16.36 5.55
CA THR A 127 2.04 16.61 4.86
C THR A 127 2.58 15.27 4.39
N SER A 128 2.52 15.05 3.09
CA SER A 128 3.04 13.84 2.44
C SER A 128 4.54 13.73 2.68
N HIS A 129 5.01 12.52 2.96
CA HIS A 129 6.43 12.22 2.93
C HIS A 129 6.98 12.46 1.52
N ASP A 130 8.22 12.94 1.39
CA ASP A 130 8.88 13.10 0.09
C ASP A 130 9.11 11.70 -0.51
N PRO A 131 8.35 11.31 -1.56
CA PRO A 131 8.47 9.97 -2.09
C PRO A 131 9.79 9.85 -2.86
N PHE A 132 10.42 8.68 -2.82
CA PHE A 132 11.72 8.40 -3.44
C PHE A 132 11.77 8.65 -4.95
N ALA A 133 10.63 8.81 -5.62
CA ALA A 133 10.51 9.11 -7.04
C ALA A 133 9.51 10.26 -7.30
N SER A 134 9.93 11.48 -6.96
CA SER A 134 9.28 12.74 -7.36
C SER A 134 9.39 12.95 -8.89
N THR A 135 8.64 12.20 -9.69
CA THR A 135 8.41 12.52 -11.11
C THR A 135 7.07 11.92 -11.55
N VAL A 136 6.10 12.82 -11.72
CA VAL A 136 4.87 12.72 -12.52
C VAL A 136 3.87 11.64 -12.11
N ILE A 137 2.62 12.11 -11.96
CA ILE A 137 1.42 11.37 -11.58
C ILE A 137 1.06 10.39 -12.71
N GLU A 138 1.57 9.17 -12.63
CA GLU A 138 1.06 8.03 -13.39
C GLU A 138 1.18 6.81 -12.45
N ALA A 139 0.07 6.06 -12.23
CA ALA A 139 0.19 4.72 -11.67
C ALA A 139 1.23 3.92 -12.48
N PRO A 140 1.87 2.89 -11.88
CA PRO A 140 2.76 2.02 -12.61
C PRO A 140 2.05 1.48 -13.86
N ALA A 141 2.41 2.03 -15.02
CA ALA A 141 1.92 1.60 -16.32
C ALA A 141 2.41 0.17 -16.53
N ARG A 142 1.61 -0.82 -16.13
CA ARG A 142 1.97 -2.21 -16.37
C ARG A 142 1.73 -2.54 -17.83
N ALA A 143 2.87 -2.68 -18.52
CA ALA A 143 3.01 -3.36 -19.79
C ALA A 143 2.15 -4.63 -19.82
N THR A 144 1.18 -4.63 -20.73
CA THR A 144 0.54 -5.82 -21.26
C THR A 144 1.63 -6.73 -21.84
N GLY A 145 1.82 -7.92 -21.26
CA GLY A 145 2.72 -8.96 -21.76
C GLY A 145 2.34 -10.30 -21.18
#